data_AF-A0A7L8UFD3-F1
#
_entry.id   AF-A0A7L8UFD3-F1
#
_cell.length_a   1.000
_cell.length_b   1.000
_cell.length_c   1.000
_cell.angle_alpha   90.00
_cell.angle_beta   90.00
_cell.angle_gamma   90.00
#
_symmetry.space_group_name_H-M   'P 1'
#
loop_
_entity.id
_entity.type
_entity.pdbx_description
1 polymer ?
#
loop_
_entity_poly.entity_id
_entity_poly.type
_entity_poly.pdbx_seq_one_letter_code
_entity_poly.pdbx_strand_id
1 'polypeptide(L)'
;MATFSTTINISPEDVKILKSEGYSLYGFKSVAASGDGSPTVWFNLPAEKLLGKTKITWEEDFQAYNSTTTIAPKIQIEASNTIDTDLGQLITIEKGSGNLDSSTDGVEGAVSFLNNDSQRFTVGINQVVNGSSNILCAFPILGAGSSRVITPITKIALIFSTEQILTATVITKAMSAGAFINLTGVTSRDTTYTVNDGWSAGGATWLKNFNAFTDLKKLLIENVSSEERAISEKYAAV
;
A
#
# COMPACT_ATOMS: atom_id res chain seq x y z
N MET A 1 11.76 -7.96 -12.74
CA MET A 1 11.22 -7.92 -11.36
C MET A 1 12.32 -7.42 -10.44
N ALA A 2 12.14 -6.25 -9.83
CA ALA A 2 13.04 -5.78 -8.79
C ALA A 2 12.61 -6.33 -7.42
N THR A 3 13.60 -6.68 -6.60
CA THR A 3 13.41 -7.04 -5.18
C THR A 3 13.87 -5.86 -4.33
N PHE A 4 13.05 -5.48 -3.36
CA PHE A 4 13.33 -4.41 -2.43
C PHE A 4 13.43 -4.92 -1.00
N SER A 5 14.12 -4.16 -0.14
CA SER A 5 14.17 -4.46 1.28
C SER A 5 14.33 -3.25 2.17
N THR A 6 13.87 -3.38 3.40
CA THR A 6 14.18 -2.43 4.48
C THR A 6 14.59 -3.22 5.72
N THR A 7 15.76 -2.93 6.26
CA THR A 7 16.22 -3.49 7.53
C THR A 7 15.98 -2.50 8.66
N ILE A 8 15.45 -2.99 9.76
CA ILE A 8 15.27 -2.26 11.01
C ILE A 8 16.19 -2.89 12.04
N ASN A 9 17.13 -2.10 12.52
CA ASN A 9 18.02 -2.47 13.62
C ASN A 9 17.39 -2.00 14.93
N ILE A 10 17.23 -2.92 15.88
CA ILE A 10 16.60 -2.71 17.17
C ILE A 10 17.53 -3.35 18.22
N SER A 11 17.79 -2.64 19.32
CA SER A 11 18.63 -3.21 20.38
C SER A 11 17.94 -4.43 21.02
N PRO A 12 18.69 -5.43 21.53
CA PRO A 12 18.10 -6.55 22.25
C PRO A 12 17.20 -6.12 23.42
N GLU A 13 17.52 -5.01 24.08
CA GLU A 13 16.76 -4.40 25.17
C GLU A 13 15.41 -3.85 24.65
N ASP A 14 15.43 -3.07 23.56
CA ASP A 14 14.22 -2.53 22.94
C ASP A 14 13.32 -3.64 22.39
N VAL A 15 13.88 -4.70 21.80
CA VAL A 15 13.09 -5.86 21.35
C VAL A 15 12.36 -6.52 22.52
N LYS A 16 13.01 -6.67 23.68
CA LYS A 16 12.35 -7.23 24.88
C LYS A 16 11.19 -6.36 25.32
N ILE A 17 11.37 -5.03 25.36
CA ILE A 17 10.32 -4.07 25.74
C ILE A 17 9.14 -4.17 24.78
N LEU A 18 9.38 -4.07 23.47
CA LEU A 18 8.34 -4.15 22.43
C LEU A 18 7.55 -5.46 22.54
N LYS A 19 8.23 -6.59 22.77
CA LYS A 19 7.57 -7.89 22.98
C LYS A 19 6.74 -7.94 24.25
N SER A 20 7.28 -7.48 25.38
CA SER A 20 6.57 -7.52 26.66
C SER A 20 5.34 -6.61 26.69
N GLU A 21 5.38 -5.52 25.92
CA GLU A 21 4.28 -4.56 25.82
C GLU A 21 3.33 -4.88 24.65
N GLY A 22 3.58 -5.93 23.87
CA GLY A 22 2.69 -6.40 22.81
C GLY A 22 2.72 -5.57 21.52
N TYR A 23 3.80 -4.82 21.27
CA TYR A 23 3.95 -4.03 20.05
C TYR A 23 4.23 -4.93 18.84
N SER A 24 3.41 -4.78 17.81
CA SER A 24 3.65 -5.34 16.48
C SER A 24 4.11 -4.24 15.52
N LEU A 25 4.85 -4.63 14.47
CA LEU A 25 5.29 -3.71 13.42
C LEU A 25 4.31 -3.77 12.25
N TYR A 26 3.76 -2.62 11.89
CA TYR A 26 2.85 -2.44 10.77
C TYR A 26 3.54 -1.67 9.65
N GLY A 27 3.29 -2.12 8.43
CA GLY A 27 3.76 -1.46 7.22
C GLY A 27 2.63 -1.01 6.31
N PHE A 28 2.87 0.10 5.64
CA PHE A 28 1.99 0.68 4.63
C PHE A 28 2.82 1.02 3.39
N LYS A 29 2.20 0.93 2.21
CA LYS A 29 2.84 1.23 0.93
C LYS A 29 2.26 2.52 0.35
N SER A 30 3.11 3.37 -0.22
CA SER A 30 2.66 4.53 -0.97
C SER A 30 2.24 4.15 -2.39
N VAL A 31 1.25 4.87 -2.90
CA VAL A 31 0.81 4.80 -4.29
C VAL A 31 0.56 6.21 -4.83
N ALA A 32 0.64 6.35 -6.15
CA ALA A 32 0.21 7.53 -6.87
C ALA A 32 -1.12 7.23 -7.55
N ALA A 33 -2.13 8.06 -7.33
CA ALA A 33 -3.45 7.97 -7.96
C ALA A 33 -4.22 9.27 -7.69
N SER A 34 -5.21 9.62 -8.52
CA SER A 34 -6.17 10.67 -8.17
C SER A 34 -7.42 10.11 -7.51
N GLY A 35 -8.10 11.02 -6.83
CA GLY A 35 -9.35 10.75 -6.14
C GLY A 35 -9.15 10.33 -4.70
N ASP A 36 -10.26 9.95 -4.08
CA ASP A 36 -10.32 9.62 -2.66
C ASP A 36 -10.04 8.13 -2.43
N GLY A 37 -8.76 7.76 -2.44
CA GLY A 37 -8.31 6.45 -1.98
C GLY A 37 -7.98 6.41 -0.49
N SER A 38 -7.73 5.22 0.02
CA SER A 38 -7.22 5.00 1.37
C SER A 38 -6.11 3.93 1.40
N PRO A 39 -5.07 4.12 2.22
CA PRO A 39 -4.06 3.09 2.45
C PRO A 39 -4.64 1.98 3.34
N THR A 40 -4.11 0.78 3.15
CA THR A 40 -4.41 -0.39 3.98
C THR A 40 -3.15 -0.89 4.67
N VAL A 41 -3.31 -1.62 5.76
CA VAL A 41 -2.20 -2.36 6.37
C VAL A 41 -1.68 -3.38 5.35
N TRP A 42 -0.48 -3.10 4.84
CA TRP A 42 0.14 -3.91 3.80
C TRP A 42 0.82 -5.13 4.39
N PHE A 43 1.49 -4.99 5.54
CA PHE A 43 1.96 -6.14 6.31
C PHE A 43 1.87 -5.88 7.80
N ASN A 44 1.86 -6.97 8.55
CA ASN A 44 2.03 -6.99 9.99
C ASN A 44 3.13 -8.00 10.35
N LEU A 45 4.09 -7.57 11.16
CA LEU A 45 5.02 -8.45 11.85
C LEU A 45 4.67 -8.46 13.35
N PRO A 46 4.04 -9.55 13.82
CA PRO A 46 3.65 -9.69 15.21
C PRO A 46 4.81 -9.56 16.19
N ALA A 47 4.50 -9.09 17.41
CA ALA A 47 5.46 -8.85 18.49
C ALA A 47 6.41 -10.03 18.69
N GLU A 48 5.90 -11.27 18.77
CA GLU A 48 6.68 -12.47 19.03
C GLU A 48 7.75 -12.74 17.96
N LYS A 49 7.54 -12.26 16.73
CA LYS A 49 8.45 -12.41 15.59
C LYS A 49 9.46 -11.26 15.44
N LEU A 50 9.39 -10.22 16.27
CA LEU A 50 10.39 -9.14 16.26
C LEU A 50 11.79 -9.67 16.62
N LEU A 51 12.79 -9.21 15.88
CA LEU A 51 14.20 -9.54 16.10
C LEU A 51 15.03 -8.25 16.11
N GLY A 52 16.24 -8.30 16.68
CA GLY A 52 17.15 -7.15 16.71
C GLY A 52 17.59 -6.69 15.32
N LYS A 53 17.49 -7.57 14.32
CA LYS A 53 17.59 -7.24 12.91
C LYS A 53 16.35 -7.75 12.19
N THR A 54 15.36 -6.88 12.06
CA THR A 54 14.10 -7.19 11.37
C THR A 54 14.22 -6.76 9.91
N LYS A 55 14.11 -7.69 8.96
CA LYS A 55 14.16 -7.40 7.52
C LYS A 55 12.77 -7.56 6.91
N ILE A 56 12.33 -6.55 6.16
CA ILE A 56 11.13 -6.58 5.33
C ILE A 56 11.59 -6.71 3.89
N THR A 57 11.00 -7.62 3.12
CA THR A 57 11.31 -7.82 1.70
C THR A 57 10.03 -7.86 0.88
N TRP A 58 10.06 -7.23 -0.29
CA TRP A 58 8.95 -7.28 -1.25
C TRP A 58 9.48 -7.27 -2.67
N GLU A 59 8.65 -7.73 -3.60
CA GLU A 59 8.98 -7.86 -5.01
C GLU A 59 7.95 -7.11 -5.85
N GLU A 60 8.34 -6.70 -7.05
CA GLU A 60 7.40 -6.22 -8.07
C GLU A 60 6.64 -7.41 -8.68
N ASP A 61 5.82 -8.02 -7.85
CA ASP A 61 4.86 -9.06 -8.18
C ASP A 61 3.50 -8.59 -7.67
N PHE A 62 2.62 -8.28 -8.62
CA PHE A 62 1.38 -7.55 -8.38
C PHE A 62 0.16 -8.36 -8.81
N GLN A 63 -0.94 -8.14 -8.08
CA GLN A 63 -2.26 -8.55 -8.53
C GLN A 63 -3.17 -7.33 -8.48
N ALA A 64 -4.08 -7.23 -9.43
CA ALA A 64 -5.19 -6.30 -9.35
C ALA A 64 -6.38 -6.98 -8.68
N TYR A 65 -7.18 -6.21 -7.96
CA TYR A 65 -8.41 -6.73 -7.36
C TYR A 65 -9.59 -5.79 -7.55
N ASN A 66 -10.79 -6.36 -7.49
CA ASN A 66 -12.01 -5.62 -7.18
C ASN A 66 -12.69 -6.19 -5.93
N SER A 67 -13.54 -5.37 -5.31
CA SER A 67 -14.23 -5.67 -4.07
C SER A 67 -15.54 -4.89 -3.99
N THR A 68 -16.53 -5.45 -3.31
CA THR A 68 -17.76 -4.75 -2.92
C THR A 68 -17.68 -4.11 -1.54
N THR A 69 -16.57 -4.31 -0.81
CA THR A 69 -16.37 -3.72 0.52
C THR A 69 -16.32 -2.19 0.42
N THR A 70 -17.09 -1.52 1.27
CA THR A 70 -17.05 -0.05 1.39
C THR A 70 -15.78 0.40 2.11
N ILE A 71 -15.08 1.36 1.53
CA ILE A 71 -13.87 1.95 2.14
C ILE A 71 -14.27 2.82 3.33
N ALA A 72 -13.92 2.38 4.53
CA ALA A 72 -14.10 3.15 5.76
C ALA A 72 -12.98 2.82 6.78
N PRO A 73 -12.66 3.73 7.71
CA PRO A 73 -11.64 3.48 8.72
C PRO A 73 -11.91 2.19 9.51
N LYS A 74 -10.84 1.41 9.74
CA LYS A 74 -10.86 0.12 10.48
C LYS A 74 -11.69 -0.99 9.82
N ILE A 75 -12.10 -0.82 8.56
CA ILE A 75 -12.72 -1.90 7.78
C ILE A 75 -11.64 -2.66 7.02
N GLN A 76 -11.70 -3.99 7.10
CA GLN A 76 -10.89 -4.88 6.28
C GLN A 76 -11.47 -4.99 4.89
N ILE A 77 -10.66 -4.71 3.87
CA ILE A 77 -11.05 -4.92 2.48
C ILE A 77 -10.88 -6.39 2.13
N GLU A 78 -11.93 -6.99 1.59
CA GLU A 78 -11.92 -8.37 1.10
C GLU A 78 -12.00 -8.34 -0.43
N ALA A 79 -10.95 -8.84 -1.10
CA ALA A 79 -10.97 -8.95 -2.55
C ALA A 79 -12.05 -9.95 -2.98
N SER A 80 -12.92 -9.53 -3.89
CA SER A 80 -13.94 -10.39 -4.51
C SER A 80 -13.32 -11.20 -5.65
N ASN A 81 -12.58 -10.53 -6.53
CA ASN A 81 -11.80 -11.16 -7.59
C ASN A 81 -10.39 -10.60 -7.60
N THR A 82 -9.43 -11.42 -8.03
CA THR A 82 -8.04 -11.03 -8.24
C THR A 82 -7.55 -11.56 -9.58
N ILE A 83 -6.67 -10.81 -10.23
CA ILE A 83 -5.95 -11.24 -11.42
C ILE A 83 -4.49 -10.81 -11.31
N ASP A 84 -3.57 -11.68 -11.71
CA ASP A 84 -2.16 -11.32 -11.79
C ASP A 84 -1.99 -10.17 -12.79
N THR A 85 -1.14 -9.20 -12.45
CA THR A 85 -0.96 -8.02 -13.28
C THR A 85 0.46 -7.50 -13.27
N ASP A 86 0.84 -6.87 -14.37
CA ASP A 86 2.09 -6.13 -14.52
C ASP A 86 1.81 -4.63 -14.69
N LEU A 87 2.81 -3.80 -14.39
CA LEU A 87 2.75 -2.38 -14.72
C LEU A 87 2.61 -2.19 -16.24
N GLY A 88 1.76 -1.26 -16.67
CA GLY A 88 1.38 -1.07 -18.07
C GLY A 88 0.07 -1.75 -18.47
N GLN A 89 -0.51 -2.59 -17.61
CA GLN A 89 -1.74 -3.29 -17.94
C GLN A 89 -3.00 -2.50 -17.60
N LEU A 90 -4.06 -2.78 -18.37
CA LEU A 90 -5.43 -2.35 -18.14
C LEU A 90 -6.28 -3.53 -17.68
N ILE A 91 -6.87 -3.37 -16.50
CA ILE A 91 -7.77 -4.31 -15.86
C ILE A 91 -9.21 -3.86 -16.10
N THR A 92 -9.97 -4.69 -16.82
CA THR A 92 -11.37 -4.41 -17.12
C THR A 92 -12.27 -5.21 -16.19
N ILE A 93 -13.17 -4.51 -15.50
CA ILE A 93 -14.27 -5.13 -14.76
C ILE A 93 -15.42 -5.36 -15.74
N GLU A 94 -15.72 -6.62 -16.01
CA GLU A 94 -16.75 -7.04 -16.95
C GLU A 94 -18.15 -6.66 -16.47
N LYS A 95 -18.98 -6.23 -17.43
CA LYS A 95 -20.36 -5.85 -17.18
C LYS A 95 -21.23 -7.08 -16.84
N GLY A 96 -21.92 -7.02 -15.71
CA GLY A 96 -22.88 -8.02 -15.24
C GLY A 96 -22.26 -9.14 -14.41
N SER A 97 -20.97 -9.47 -14.61
CA SER A 97 -20.26 -10.50 -13.86
C SER A 97 -19.39 -9.92 -12.74
N GLY A 98 -18.82 -8.72 -12.94
CA GLY A 98 -17.79 -8.18 -12.07
C GLY A 98 -16.45 -8.93 -12.15
N ASN A 99 -16.27 -9.84 -13.13
CA ASN A 99 -15.01 -10.53 -13.36
C ASN A 99 -13.94 -9.56 -13.87
N LEU A 100 -12.67 -9.97 -13.72
CA LEU A 100 -11.52 -9.18 -14.16
C LEU A 100 -10.91 -9.80 -15.42
N ASP A 101 -10.63 -8.97 -16.41
CA ASP A 101 -9.80 -9.29 -17.58
C ASP A 101 -8.61 -8.33 -17.66
N SER A 102 -7.49 -8.77 -18.25
CA SER A 102 -6.28 -7.95 -18.37
C SER A 102 -5.80 -7.82 -19.82
N SER A 103 -5.34 -6.62 -20.16
CA SER A 103 -4.77 -6.28 -21.47
C SER A 103 -3.57 -5.36 -21.32
N THR A 104 -2.79 -5.17 -22.39
CA THR A 104 -1.61 -4.30 -22.40
C THR A 104 -1.90 -2.84 -22.77
N ASP A 105 -3.16 -2.42 -22.74
CA ASP A 105 -3.61 -1.08 -23.17
C ASP A 105 -3.62 -0.03 -22.04
N GLY A 106 -2.95 -0.31 -20.94
CA GLY A 106 -2.85 0.55 -19.75
C GLY A 106 -1.77 1.63 -19.87
N VAL A 107 -1.64 2.42 -18.80
CA VAL A 107 -0.57 3.41 -18.65
C VAL A 107 0.71 2.75 -18.16
N GLU A 108 1.82 3.03 -18.87
CA GLU A 108 3.16 2.56 -18.51
C GLU A 108 3.51 2.94 -17.06
N GLY A 109 4.08 1.99 -16.32
CA GLY A 109 4.45 2.18 -14.92
C GLY A 109 3.28 2.12 -13.92
N ALA A 110 2.04 1.91 -14.38
CA ALA A 110 0.85 1.88 -13.53
C ALA A 110 -0.03 0.67 -13.80
N VAL A 111 -0.97 0.39 -12.89
CA VAL A 111 -2.10 -0.53 -13.13
C VAL A 111 -3.33 0.32 -13.39
N SER A 112 -3.91 0.16 -14.57
CA SER A 112 -5.11 0.89 -14.99
C SER A 112 -6.35 0.03 -14.75
N PHE A 113 -7.46 0.64 -14.38
CA PHE A 113 -8.74 -0.03 -14.19
C PHE A 113 -9.80 0.64 -15.04
N LEU A 114 -10.68 -0.16 -15.64
CA LEU A 114 -11.88 0.28 -16.35
C LEU A 114 -13.08 -0.51 -15.82
N ASN A 115 -14.10 0.18 -15.33
CA ASN A 115 -15.31 -0.46 -14.83
C ASN A 115 -16.45 -0.36 -15.84
N ASN A 116 -16.67 -1.43 -16.62
CA ASN A 116 -17.77 -1.50 -17.58
C ASN A 116 -19.10 -1.93 -16.95
N ASP A 117 -19.09 -2.35 -15.67
CA ASP A 117 -20.30 -2.63 -14.91
C ASP A 117 -21.05 -1.33 -14.55
N SER A 118 -22.33 -1.43 -14.23
CA SER A 118 -23.09 -0.31 -13.65
C SER A 118 -22.86 -0.16 -12.15
N GLN A 119 -22.42 -1.22 -11.47
CA GLN A 119 -22.10 -1.24 -10.05
C GLN A 119 -20.79 -0.51 -9.75
N ARG A 120 -20.75 0.18 -8.61
CA ARG A 120 -19.52 0.72 -8.03
C ARG A 120 -18.70 -0.39 -7.37
N PHE A 121 -17.39 -0.38 -7.57
CA PHE A 121 -16.46 -1.26 -6.89
C PHE A 121 -15.42 -0.47 -6.07
N THR A 122 -14.75 -1.19 -5.18
CA THR A 122 -13.46 -0.85 -4.62
C THR A 122 -12.40 -1.60 -5.40
N VAL A 123 -11.36 -0.92 -5.88
CA VAL A 123 -10.23 -1.49 -6.60
C VAL A 123 -8.91 -1.13 -5.94
N GLY A 124 -7.87 -1.88 -6.25
CA GLY A 124 -6.53 -1.59 -5.80
C GLY A 124 -5.55 -2.65 -6.26
N ILE A 125 -4.34 -2.56 -5.71
CA ILE A 125 -3.23 -3.45 -6.04
C ILE A 125 -2.88 -4.26 -4.81
N ASN A 126 -2.65 -5.55 -5.01
CA ASN A 126 -1.97 -6.43 -4.07
C ASN A 126 -0.50 -6.52 -4.44
N GLN A 127 0.36 -6.68 -3.44
CA GLN A 127 1.78 -6.94 -3.65
C GLN A 127 2.29 -7.97 -2.66
N VAL A 128 3.18 -8.85 -3.13
CA VAL A 128 3.86 -9.82 -2.28
C VAL A 128 4.87 -9.12 -1.35
N VAL A 129 4.66 -9.29 -0.05
CA VAL A 129 5.55 -8.82 1.02
C VAL A 129 5.78 -9.94 2.02
N ASN A 130 7.06 -10.21 2.32
CA ASN A 130 7.48 -11.33 3.16
C ASN A 130 6.83 -12.68 2.74
N GLY A 131 6.64 -12.90 1.43
CA GLY A 131 6.05 -14.12 0.88
C GLY A 131 4.52 -14.18 0.91
N SER A 132 3.82 -13.10 1.24
CA SER A 132 2.35 -13.05 1.23
C SER A 132 1.83 -11.86 0.42
N SER A 133 0.91 -12.12 -0.52
CA SER A 133 0.21 -11.08 -1.29
C SER A 133 -0.78 -10.34 -0.39
N ASN A 134 -0.67 -9.01 -0.32
CA ASN A 134 -1.52 -8.18 0.53
C ASN A 134 -1.94 -6.88 -0.19
N ILE A 135 -3.16 -6.41 0.09
CA ILE A 135 -3.73 -5.17 -0.45
C ILE A 135 -2.90 -3.96 0.03
N LEU A 136 -2.43 -3.16 -0.93
CA LEU A 136 -1.66 -1.93 -0.69
C LEU A 136 -2.54 -0.73 -0.35
N CYS A 137 -3.66 -0.63 -1.06
CA CYS A 137 -4.52 0.54 -1.10
C CYS A 137 -5.91 0.15 -1.63
N ALA A 138 -6.89 0.99 -1.33
CA ALA A 138 -8.26 0.83 -1.78
C ALA A 138 -8.78 2.15 -2.35
N PHE A 139 -9.30 2.11 -3.58
CA PHE A 139 -9.88 3.25 -4.27
C PHE A 139 -11.29 2.90 -4.75
N PRO A 140 -12.25 3.83 -4.64
CA PRO A 140 -13.53 3.63 -5.27
C PRO A 140 -13.42 3.83 -6.79
N ILE A 141 -14.14 3.02 -7.54
CA ILE A 141 -14.37 3.22 -8.97
C ILE A 141 -15.87 3.12 -9.25
N LEU A 142 -16.43 4.18 -9.83
CA LEU A 142 -17.84 4.19 -10.23
C LEU A 142 -18.07 3.22 -11.40
N GLY A 143 -19.32 2.90 -11.70
CA GLY A 143 -19.67 2.14 -12.89
C GLY A 143 -19.63 2.98 -14.17
N ALA A 144 -20.28 2.45 -15.21
CA ALA A 144 -20.56 3.12 -16.48
C ALA A 144 -19.32 3.61 -17.22
N GLY A 145 -18.28 2.78 -17.31
CA GLY A 145 -17.06 3.07 -18.06
C GLY A 145 -16.08 3.98 -17.31
N SER A 146 -16.25 4.16 -16.00
CA SER A 146 -15.29 4.94 -15.21
C SER A 146 -13.95 4.24 -15.11
N SER A 147 -12.87 5.02 -15.08
CA SER A 147 -11.51 4.51 -14.97
C SER A 147 -10.80 4.94 -13.67
N ARG A 148 -9.67 4.28 -13.39
CA ARG A 148 -8.72 4.59 -12.31
C ARG A 148 -7.32 4.23 -12.77
N VAL A 149 -6.30 4.97 -12.35
CA VAL A 149 -4.91 4.55 -12.54
C VAL A 149 -4.20 4.60 -11.20
N ILE A 150 -3.50 3.52 -10.86
CA ILE A 150 -2.79 3.40 -9.60
C ILE A 150 -1.34 3.00 -9.90
N THR A 151 -0.42 3.82 -9.44
CA THR A 151 1.02 3.64 -9.63
C THR A 151 1.66 3.26 -8.29
N PRO A 152 2.16 2.04 -8.10
CA PRO A 152 2.93 1.69 -6.92
C PRO A 152 4.19 2.57 -6.79
N ILE A 153 4.41 3.17 -5.60
CA ILE A 153 5.59 4.02 -5.36
C ILE A 153 6.53 3.30 -4.40
N THR A 154 7.84 3.42 -4.60
CA THR A 154 8.91 2.87 -3.73
C THR A 154 9.08 3.63 -2.41
N LYS A 155 7.99 4.04 -1.76
CA LYS A 155 7.96 4.62 -0.41
C LYS A 155 7.10 3.75 0.52
N ILE A 156 7.50 3.64 1.78
CA ILE A 156 6.78 2.87 2.81
C ILE A 156 6.64 3.69 4.09
N ALA A 157 5.59 3.45 4.86
CA ALA A 157 5.50 3.91 6.24
C ALA A 157 5.54 2.72 7.20
N LEU A 158 6.28 2.86 8.29
CA LEU A 158 6.45 1.85 9.34
C LEU A 158 6.02 2.41 10.69
N ILE A 159 5.22 1.64 11.43
CA ILE A 159 4.62 2.03 12.71
C ILE A 159 4.67 0.85 13.67
N PHE A 160 5.10 1.06 14.92
CA PHE A 160 4.90 0.10 16.00
C PHE A 160 3.59 0.40 16.73
N SER A 161 2.73 -0.60 16.92
CA SER A 161 1.45 -0.42 17.63
C SER A 161 1.07 -1.65 18.44
N THR A 162 0.36 -1.45 19.54
CA THR A 162 -0.29 -2.51 20.34
C THR A 162 -1.71 -2.82 19.86
N GLU A 163 -2.27 -2.01 18.95
CA GLU A 163 -3.53 -2.36 18.28
C GLU A 163 -3.35 -3.67 17.51
N GLN A 164 -4.36 -4.54 17.54
CA GLN A 164 -4.40 -5.76 16.75
C GLN A 164 -5.15 -5.49 15.46
N ILE A 165 -4.41 -5.29 14.37
CA ILE A 165 -4.99 -4.95 13.07
C ILE A 165 -4.59 -6.00 12.04
N LEU A 166 -5.58 -6.46 11.28
CA LEU A 166 -5.37 -7.41 10.20
C LEU A 166 -4.84 -6.69 8.96
N THR A 167 -4.10 -7.41 8.12
CA THR A 167 -3.74 -6.90 6.79
C THR A 167 -4.99 -6.62 5.96
N ALA A 168 -4.86 -5.74 4.97
CA ALA A 168 -5.97 -5.18 4.20
C ALA A 168 -6.96 -4.28 4.99
N THR A 169 -6.71 -4.00 6.27
CA THR A 169 -7.51 -3.03 7.04
C THR A 169 -7.18 -1.60 6.66
N VAL A 170 -8.19 -0.79 6.37
CA VAL A 170 -8.08 0.64 6.07
C VAL A 170 -7.69 1.41 7.33
N ILE A 171 -6.55 2.11 7.29
CA ILE A 171 -6.08 2.96 8.39
C ILE A 171 -5.79 4.36 7.86
N THR A 172 -6.61 5.33 8.25
CA THR A 172 -6.52 6.71 7.74
C THR A 172 -5.67 7.64 8.61
N LYS A 173 -5.37 7.24 9.85
CA LYS A 173 -4.53 7.99 10.78
C LYS A 173 -3.47 7.08 11.41
N ALA A 174 -2.27 7.62 11.59
CA ALA A 174 -1.17 6.91 12.23
C ALA A 174 -1.53 6.54 13.68
N MET A 175 -1.29 5.29 14.06
CA MET A 175 -1.57 4.77 15.40
C MET A 175 -0.56 5.25 16.44
N SER A 176 0.67 5.49 16.00
CA SER A 176 1.78 6.00 16.81
C SER A 176 2.75 6.77 15.92
N ALA A 177 3.86 7.23 16.48
CA ALA A 177 4.94 7.80 15.69
C ALA A 177 5.58 6.74 14.77
N GLY A 178 6.00 7.16 13.59
CA GLY A 178 6.49 6.24 12.57
C GLY A 178 7.57 6.84 11.66
N ALA A 179 8.13 5.98 10.82
CA ALA A 179 9.09 6.36 9.79
C ALA A 179 8.45 6.25 8.41
N PHE A 180 8.58 7.32 7.63
CA PHE A 180 8.29 7.34 6.19
C PHE A 180 9.62 7.22 5.42
N ILE A 181 9.81 6.11 4.72
CA ILE A 181 11.07 5.70 4.12
C ILE A 181 10.95 5.73 2.60
N ASN A 182 11.85 6.46 1.95
CA ASN A 182 11.95 6.58 0.51
C ASN A 182 13.06 5.69 -0.07
N LEU A 183 12.67 4.74 -0.91
CA LEU A 183 13.55 3.86 -1.67
C LEU A 183 13.66 4.27 -3.16
N THR A 184 13.24 5.47 -3.55
CA THR A 184 13.41 5.94 -4.94
C THR A 184 14.90 5.89 -5.33
N GLY A 185 15.19 5.19 -6.42
CA GLY A 185 16.55 5.01 -6.96
C GLY A 185 17.42 3.98 -6.24
N VAL A 186 16.90 3.27 -5.23
CA VAL A 186 17.63 2.20 -4.51
C VAL A 186 16.73 1.00 -4.20
N THR A 187 17.31 -0.17 -4.00
CA THR A 187 16.55 -1.38 -3.64
C THR A 187 16.58 -1.71 -2.16
N SER A 188 17.43 -1.04 -1.36
CA SER A 188 17.52 -1.30 0.06
C SER A 188 17.78 -0.05 0.90
N ARG A 189 17.21 -0.02 2.11
CA ARG A 189 17.48 0.96 3.15
C ARG A 189 17.65 0.26 4.50
N ASP A 190 18.52 0.81 5.34
CA ASP A 190 18.69 0.38 6.72
C ASP A 190 18.38 1.54 7.66
N THR A 191 17.54 1.28 8.67
CA THR A 191 17.15 2.24 9.70
C THR A 191 17.34 1.62 11.08
N THR A 192 17.34 2.46 12.09
CA THR A 192 17.34 2.06 13.50
C THR A 192 16.04 2.50 14.15
N TYR A 193 15.56 1.72 15.12
CA TYR A 193 14.48 2.11 16.02
C TYR A 193 14.92 1.90 17.47
N THR A 194 14.57 2.85 18.33
CA THR A 194 14.70 2.75 19.79
C THR A 194 13.37 3.11 20.43
N VAL A 195 13.03 2.55 21.58
CA VAL A 195 11.73 2.80 22.22
C VAL A 195 11.58 4.27 22.64
N ASN A 196 12.66 4.92 23.07
CA ASN A 196 12.61 6.28 23.61
C ASN A 196 12.88 7.38 22.57
N ASP A 197 13.75 7.13 21.59
CA ASP A 197 14.10 8.15 20.58
C ASP A 197 13.40 7.91 19.23
N GLY A 198 12.70 6.78 19.09
CA GLY A 198 11.97 6.42 17.88
C GLY A 198 12.89 6.05 16.72
N TRP A 199 12.49 6.43 15.51
CA TRP A 199 13.14 6.05 14.27
C TRP A 199 14.28 7.00 13.88
N SER A 200 15.41 6.45 13.44
CA SER A 200 16.58 7.20 12.99
C SER A 200 17.32 6.53 11.86
N ALA A 201 17.84 7.36 10.95
CA ALA A 201 18.74 6.96 9.86
C ALA A 201 20.03 7.80 9.86
N GLY A 202 20.49 8.27 11.04
CA GLY A 202 21.73 9.04 11.15
C GLY A 202 21.70 10.38 10.39
N GLY A 203 20.53 11.03 10.33
CA GLY A 203 20.34 12.30 9.61
C GLY A 203 20.06 12.17 8.11
N ALA A 204 19.85 10.95 7.60
CA ALA A 204 19.57 10.77 6.18
C ALA A 204 18.22 11.35 5.75
N THR A 205 18.19 11.98 4.58
CA THR A 205 17.00 12.70 4.06
C THR A 205 15.90 11.80 3.49
N TRP A 206 16.21 10.52 3.27
CA TRP A 206 15.27 9.54 2.75
C TRP A 206 14.33 8.98 3.82
N LEU A 207 14.59 9.24 5.10
CA LEU A 207 13.70 8.92 6.21
C LEU A 207 13.11 10.20 6.78
N LYS A 208 11.78 10.24 6.91
CA LYS A 208 11.06 11.31 7.59
C LYS A 208 10.22 10.73 8.71
N ASN A 209 10.38 11.26 9.92
CA ASN A 209 9.52 10.89 11.04
C ASN A 209 8.17 11.58 10.94
N PHE A 210 7.13 10.90 11.39
CA PHE A 210 5.80 11.46 11.57
C PHE A 210 5.23 11.07 12.93
N ASN A 211 4.28 11.87 13.41
CA ASN A 211 3.69 11.69 14.74
C ASN A 211 2.46 10.77 14.69
N ALA A 212 2.02 10.34 15.87
CA ALA A 212 0.69 9.77 16.04
C ALA A 212 -0.40 10.71 15.46
N PHE A 213 -1.49 10.13 14.97
CA PHE A 213 -2.61 10.82 14.32
C PHE A 213 -2.29 11.55 13.01
N THR A 214 -1.06 11.41 12.47
CA THR A 214 -0.73 11.87 11.11
C THR A 214 -1.73 11.29 10.11
N ASP A 215 -2.24 12.13 9.20
CA ASP A 215 -3.13 11.73 8.12
C ASP A 215 -2.37 10.83 7.13
N LEU A 216 -2.57 9.51 7.26
CA LEU A 216 -1.86 8.52 6.44
C LEU A 216 -2.34 8.55 5.00
N LYS A 217 -3.57 8.97 4.74
CA LYS A 217 -4.07 9.13 3.38
C LYS A 217 -3.26 10.21 2.67
N LYS A 218 -3.07 11.38 3.28
CA LYS A 218 -2.24 12.46 2.71
C LYS A 218 -0.76 12.11 2.62
N LEU A 219 -0.26 11.29 3.53
CA LEU A 219 1.15 10.88 3.54
C LEU A 219 1.47 9.83 2.47
N LEU A 220 0.55 8.90 2.23
CA LEU A 220 0.81 7.70 1.42
C LEU A 220 0.23 7.76 0.01
N ILE A 221 -0.79 8.60 -0.24
CA ILE A 221 -1.40 8.74 -1.55
C ILE A 221 -0.92 10.03 -2.19
N GLU A 222 -0.07 9.89 -3.21
CA GLU A 222 0.43 11.00 -4.01
C GLU A 222 -0.55 11.28 -5.14
N ASN A 223 -1.09 12.50 -5.20
CA ASN A 223 -2.00 12.86 -6.29
C ASN A 223 -1.21 12.98 -7.61
N VAL A 224 -1.58 12.19 -8.61
CA VAL A 224 -1.17 12.40 -10.01
C VAL A 224 -2.22 13.25 -10.72
N SER A 225 -1.79 14.34 -11.37
CA SER A 225 -2.71 15.28 -12.02
C SER A 225 -2.78 15.14 -13.54
N SER A 226 -1.89 14.36 -14.18
CA SER A 226 -1.71 14.40 -15.64
C SER A 226 -2.10 13.11 -16.37
N GLU A 227 -1.88 11.94 -15.78
CA GLU A 227 -1.92 10.65 -16.50
C GLU A 227 -3.31 9.99 -16.51
N GLU A 228 -4.08 10.08 -15.42
CA GLU A 228 -5.48 9.61 -15.40
C GLU A 228 -6.37 10.40 -16.34
N ARG A 229 -6.06 11.69 -16.53
CA ARG A 229 -6.74 12.52 -17.51
C ARG A 229 -6.57 11.94 -18.93
N ALA A 230 -5.36 11.50 -19.28
CA ALA A 230 -5.08 10.92 -20.59
C ALA A 230 -5.85 9.62 -20.88
N ILE A 231 -6.04 8.73 -19.89
CA ILE A 231 -6.91 7.55 -20.06
C ILE A 231 -8.38 7.95 -20.16
N SER A 232 -8.85 8.85 -19.28
CA SER A 232 -10.23 9.31 -19.34
C SER A 232 -10.57 9.95 -20.69
N GLU A 233 -9.66 10.72 -21.28
CA GLU A 233 -9.81 11.30 -22.62
C GLU A 233 -9.75 10.23 -23.74
N LYS A 234 -8.91 9.18 -23.60
CA LYS A 234 -8.80 8.08 -24.58
C LYS A 234 -10.06 7.21 -24.66
N TYR A 235 -10.73 6.95 -23.53
CA TYR A 235 -11.89 6.05 -23.46
C TYR A 235 -13.25 6.77 -23.31
N ALA A 236 -13.28 8.09 -23.08
CA ALA A 236 -14.52 8.88 -23.15
C ALA A 236 -14.99 9.19 -24.58
N ALA A 237 -14.24 8.75 -25.61
CA ALA A 237 -14.51 9.02 -27.02
C ALA A 237 -15.20 7.87 -27.78
N VAL A 238 -15.80 6.90 -27.06
CA VAL A 238 -16.57 5.78 -27.66
C VAL A 238 -18.05 5.89 -27.30
#